data_AF-A0A4S0JQ50-F1
#
_entry.id   AF-A0A4S0JQ50-F1
#
_cell.length_a   1.000
_cell.length_b   1.000
_cell.length_c   1.000
_cell.angle_alpha   90.00
_cell.angle_beta   90.00
_cell.angle_gamma   90.00
#
_symmetry.space_group_name_H-M   'P 1'
#
loop_
_entity.id
_entity.type
_entity.pdbx_description
1 polymer ?
#
loop_
_entity_poly.entity_id
_entity_poly.type
_entity_poly.pdbx_seq_one_letter_code
_entity_poly.pdbx_strand_id
1 'polypeptide(L)'
;DFEDSTSPTWRNLLAGQQSLAAAVRGDLQYTAPNGKHYTLRPYDEQAVLIVRPRGWHLDEKHVRIDGQFLAGGLFDAAVFAFHNARTLQAKDRGPYFYLPKLQSMEEAALWETALSHIEGMLG
;
A
#
# COMPACT_ATOMS: atom_id res chain seq x y z
N ASP A 1 1.06 7.33 0.45
CA ASP A 1 1.31 7.33 1.89
C ASP A 1 0.00 7.02 2.59
N PHE A 2 -0.05 6.03 3.48
CA PHE A 2 -1.23 5.72 4.28
C PHE A 2 -1.09 6.20 5.73
N GLU A 3 0.00 6.91 6.04
CA GLU A 3 0.40 7.26 7.39
C GLU A 3 0.28 8.77 7.65
N ASP A 4 1.32 9.48 8.10
CA ASP A 4 1.22 10.85 8.64
C ASP A 4 0.58 11.88 7.70
N SER A 5 0.67 11.71 6.38
CA SER A 5 0.06 12.66 5.42
C SER A 5 -1.39 12.31 5.02
N THR A 6 -1.95 11.23 5.56
CA THR A 6 -3.30 10.76 5.22
C THR A 6 -4.14 10.55 6.47
N SER A 7 -5.30 11.22 6.54
CA SER A 7 -6.29 10.87 7.56
C SER A 7 -6.85 9.46 7.28
N PRO A 8 -6.72 8.49 8.20
CA PRO A 8 -7.01 7.08 7.96
C PRO A 8 -8.51 6.78 8.06
N THR A 9 -9.32 7.52 7.30
CA THR A 9 -10.73 7.18 7.10
C THR A 9 -10.83 5.99 6.15
N TRP A 10 -11.84 5.14 6.34
CA TRP A 10 -12.07 3.97 5.47
C TRP A 10 -12.09 4.34 3.99
N ARG A 11 -12.80 5.42 3.66
CA ARG A 11 -12.89 5.95 2.29
C ARG A 11 -11.53 6.32 1.73
N ASN A 12 -10.69 7.02 2.50
CA ASN A 12 -9.36 7.44 2.03
C ASN A 12 -8.45 6.24 1.80
N LEU A 13 -8.46 5.27 2.71
CA LEU A 13 -7.62 4.08 2.61
C LEU A 13 -8.01 3.24 1.39
N LEU A 14 -9.30 2.96 1.20
CA LEU A 14 -9.78 2.22 0.03
C LEU A 14 -9.54 2.97 -1.29
N ALA A 15 -9.83 4.28 -1.33
CA ALA A 15 -9.57 5.09 -2.52
C ALA A 15 -8.07 5.16 -2.84
N GLY A 16 -7.21 5.20 -1.81
CA GLY A 16 -5.77 5.13 -1.97
C GLY A 16 -5.32 3.80 -2.56
N GLN A 17 -5.80 2.67 -2.03
CA GLN A 17 -5.51 1.34 -2.58
C GLN A 17 -5.96 1.21 -4.04
N GLN A 18 -7.15 1.70 -4.39
CA GLN A 18 -7.64 1.73 -5.77
C GLN A 18 -6.75 2.58 -6.69
N SER A 19 -6.31 3.75 -6.20
CA SER A 19 -5.42 4.65 -6.95
C SER A 19 -4.05 4.01 -7.18
N LEU A 20 -3.49 3.33 -6.18
CA LEU A 20 -2.23 2.58 -6.30
C LEU A 20 -2.38 1.43 -7.30
N ALA A 21 -3.47 0.67 -7.25
CA ALA A 21 -3.74 -0.40 -8.21
C ALA A 21 -3.85 0.13 -9.64
N ALA A 22 -4.50 1.28 -9.82
CA ALA A 22 -4.57 1.93 -11.13
C ALA A 22 -3.20 2.44 -11.61
N ALA A 23 -2.40 3.01 -10.71
CA ALA A 23 -1.04 3.44 -11.03
C ALA A 23 -0.17 2.27 -11.50
N VAL A 24 -0.23 1.15 -10.77
CA VAL A 24 0.54 -0.06 -11.08
C VAL A 24 0.09 -0.70 -12.40
N ARG A 25 -1.22 -0.75 -12.69
CA ARG A 25 -1.72 -1.21 -14.00
C ARG A 25 -1.30 -0.27 -15.13
N GLY A 26 -1.20 1.03 -14.86
CA GLY A 26 -0.86 2.06 -15.83
C GLY A 26 -2.07 2.82 -16.36
N ASP A 27 -3.23 2.70 -15.70
CA ASP A 27 -4.51 3.29 -16.11
C ASP A 27 -4.98 4.43 -15.17
N LEU A 28 -4.11 4.89 -14.25
CA LEU A 28 -4.42 6.03 -13.39
C LEU A 28 -4.54 7.32 -14.21
N GLN A 29 -5.70 7.95 -14.09
CA GLN A 29 -6.02 9.19 -14.75
C GLN A 29 -6.93 10.05 -13.88
N TYR A 30 -6.89 11.36 -14.08
CA TYR A 30 -7.71 12.33 -13.36
C TYR A 30 -8.10 13.49 -14.26
N THR A 31 -9.38 13.88 -14.24
CA THR A 31 -9.85 15.11 -14.89
C THR A 31 -10.28 16.08 -13.82
N ALA A 32 -9.60 17.22 -13.75
CA ALA A 32 -9.92 18.28 -12.81
C ALA A 32 -11.21 19.03 -13.20
N PRO A 33 -11.89 19.71 -12.24
CA PRO A 33 -13.13 20.45 -12.52
C PRO A 33 -12.99 21.53 -13.61
N ASN A 34 -11.78 22.03 -13.85
CA ASN A 34 -11.47 22.99 -14.92
C ASN A 34 -11.26 22.34 -16.30
N GLY A 35 -11.51 21.03 -16.43
CA GLY A 35 -11.34 20.27 -17.67
C GLY A 35 -9.92 19.77 -17.94
N LYS A 36 -8.93 20.11 -17.11
CA LYS A 36 -7.56 19.62 -17.31
C LYS A 36 -7.46 18.13 -17.02
N HIS A 37 -6.95 17.37 -17.97
CA HIS A 37 -6.76 15.92 -17.87
C HIS A 37 -5.31 15.57 -17.53
N TYR A 38 -5.14 14.59 -16.65
CA TYR A 38 -3.86 14.09 -16.16
C TYR A 38 -3.81 12.57 -16.36
N THR A 39 -2.71 12.10 -16.94
CA THR A 39 -2.37 10.70 -17.11
C THR A 39 -0.94 10.45 -16.63
N LEU A 40 -0.58 9.19 -16.46
CA LEU A 40 0.80 8.82 -16.15
C LEU A 40 1.73 9.14 -17.33
N ARG A 41 2.98 9.47 -17.00
CA ARG A 41 4.08 9.55 -17.95
C ARG A 41 4.41 8.17 -18.54
N PRO A 42 5.17 8.09 -19.66
CA PRO A 42 5.78 6.85 -20.11
C PRO A 42 6.45 6.10 -18.96
N TYR A 43 6.35 4.77 -18.97
CA TYR A 43 6.72 3.93 -17.82
C TYR A 43 8.17 4.09 -17.35
N ASP A 44 9.08 4.26 -18.30
CA ASP A 44 10.52 4.51 -18.10
C ASP A 44 10.82 5.88 -17.46
N GLU A 45 9.91 6.84 -17.57
CA GLU A 45 9.99 8.13 -16.88
C GLU A 45 9.32 8.12 -15.50
N GLN A 46 8.60 7.05 -15.13
CA GLN A 46 7.88 6.99 -13.86
C GLN A 46 8.82 6.68 -12.71
N ALA A 47 8.70 7.46 -11.63
CA ALA A 47 9.34 7.16 -10.36
C ALA A 47 8.98 5.74 -9.86
N VAL A 48 9.90 5.14 -9.11
CA VAL A 48 9.64 3.88 -8.43
C VAL A 48 8.63 4.12 -7.30
N LEU A 49 7.55 3.36 -7.29
CA LEU A 49 6.49 3.47 -6.30
C LEU A 49 6.92 2.76 -5.01
N ILE A 50 6.89 3.48 -3.89
CA ILE A 50 7.11 2.92 -2.55
C ILE A 50 5.90 3.28 -1.68
N VAL A 51 5.31 2.28 -1.03
CA VAL A 51 4.14 2.46 -0.18
C VAL A 51 4.55 2.54 1.28
N ARG A 52 4.09 3.58 1.98
CA ARG A 52 4.23 3.69 3.44
C ARG A 52 2.93 3.26 4.10
N PRO A 53 2.84 2.04 4.69
CA PRO A 53 1.69 1.62 5.47
C PRO A 53 1.62 2.38 6.80
N ARG A 54 0.50 2.28 7.52
CA ARG A 54 0.42 2.73 8.92
C ARG A 54 1.38 1.94 9.82
N GLY A 55 1.86 2.59 10.89
CA GLY A 55 2.72 1.95 11.90
C GLY A 55 1.96 1.02 12.85
N TRP A 56 2.69 0.23 13.64
CA TRP A 56 2.14 -0.81 14.52
C TRP A 56 1.12 -0.34 15.56
N HIS A 57 1.13 0.94 15.90
CA HIS A 57 0.26 1.55 16.91
C HIS A 57 -1.14 1.92 16.39
N LEU A 58 -1.43 1.74 15.09
CA LEU A 58 -2.71 2.09 14.49
C LEU A 58 -3.50 0.85 14.07
N ASP A 59 -4.76 0.82 14.48
CA ASP A 59 -5.71 -0.20 14.05
C ASP A 59 -6.44 0.18 12.74
N GLU A 60 -6.89 -0.84 12.02
CA GLU A 60 -7.96 -0.76 11.02
C GLU A 60 -9.29 -1.14 11.67
N LYS A 61 -9.97 -0.15 12.25
CA LYS A 61 -11.20 -0.36 13.02
C LYS A 61 -12.39 -0.90 12.22
N HIS A 62 -12.35 -0.90 10.89
CA HIS A 62 -13.43 -1.40 10.05
C HIS A 62 -13.29 -2.89 9.71
N VAL A 63 -12.16 -3.52 10.05
CA VAL A 63 -11.89 -4.94 9.81
C VAL A 63 -11.63 -5.62 11.15
N ARG A 64 -12.31 -6.75 11.39
CA ARG A 64 -12.12 -7.57 12.58
C ARG A 64 -11.81 -9.01 12.23
N ILE A 65 -10.90 -9.62 12.98
CA ILE A 65 -10.61 -11.06 12.97
C ILE A 65 -10.78 -11.55 14.41
N ASP A 66 -11.64 -12.56 14.60
CA ASP A 66 -11.97 -13.10 15.93
C ASP A 66 -12.38 -12.02 16.95
N GLY A 67 -13.08 -11.00 16.47
CA GLY A 67 -13.56 -9.87 17.28
C GLY A 67 -12.52 -8.77 17.56
N GLN A 68 -11.25 -8.96 17.22
CA GLN A 68 -10.18 -7.97 17.39
C GLN A 68 -10.00 -7.12 16.14
N PHE A 69 -9.69 -5.83 16.30
CA PHE A 69 -9.35 -4.98 15.16
C PHE A 69 -8.04 -5.44 14.53
N LEU A 70 -7.97 -5.36 13.21
CA LEU A 70 -6.76 -5.71 12.46
C LEU A 70 -5.73 -4.58 12.61
N ALA A 71 -4.43 -4.91 12.70
CA ALA A 71 -3.37 -3.93 12.64
C ALA A 71 -3.39 -3.19 11.28
N GLY A 72 -3.45 -1.86 11.31
CA GLY A 72 -3.55 -1.02 10.11
C GLY A 72 -2.39 -1.24 9.14
N GLY A 73 -1.18 -1.41 9.66
CA GLY A 73 0.00 -1.72 8.85
C GLY A 73 -0.13 -3.01 8.05
N LEU A 74 -0.67 -4.07 8.66
CA LEU A 74 -0.92 -5.34 7.97
C LEU A 74 -2.00 -5.19 6.89
N PHE A 75 -3.08 -4.47 7.19
CA PHE A 75 -4.12 -4.20 6.20
C PHE A 75 -3.55 -3.46 4.98
N ASP A 76 -2.82 -2.37 5.21
CA ASP A 76 -2.29 -1.52 4.15
C ASP A 76 -1.29 -2.28 3.25
N ALA A 77 -0.37 -3.03 3.87
CA ALA A 77 0.66 -3.77 3.16
C ALA A 77 0.09 -4.98 2.40
N ALA A 78 -0.75 -5.79 3.06
CA ALA A 78 -1.32 -6.99 2.45
C ALA A 78 -2.25 -6.66 1.28
N VAL A 79 -3.12 -5.65 1.41
CA VAL A 79 -4.02 -5.22 0.32
C VAL A 79 -3.20 -4.70 -0.87
N PHE A 80 -2.17 -3.90 -0.62
CA PHE A 80 -1.31 -3.40 -1.70
C PHE A 80 -0.57 -4.56 -2.39
N ALA A 81 0.10 -5.43 -1.64
CA ALA A 81 0.85 -6.55 -2.21
C ALA A 81 -0.07 -7.48 -3.01
N PHE A 82 -1.23 -7.87 -2.45
CA PHE A 82 -2.18 -8.78 -3.07
C PHE A 82 -2.63 -8.29 -4.45
N HIS A 83 -2.93 -7.00 -4.60
CA HIS A 83 -3.40 -6.46 -5.87
C HIS A 83 -2.28 -6.16 -6.87
N ASN A 84 -1.03 -5.97 -6.41
CA ASN A 84 0.00 -5.32 -7.23
C ASN A 84 1.26 -6.15 -7.45
N ALA A 85 1.61 -7.09 -6.57
CA ALA A 85 2.91 -7.76 -6.57
C ALA A 85 3.23 -8.44 -7.92
N ARG A 86 2.29 -9.22 -8.48
CA ARG A 86 2.50 -9.90 -9.78
C ARG A 86 2.63 -8.92 -10.94
N THR A 87 1.83 -7.85 -10.95
CA THR A 87 1.89 -6.82 -12.00
C THR A 87 3.20 -6.03 -11.91
N LEU A 88 3.65 -5.71 -10.71
CA LEU A 88 4.96 -5.09 -10.48
C LEU A 88 6.09 -6.01 -10.96
N GLN A 89 6.05 -7.29 -10.58
CA GLN A 89 7.04 -8.29 -10.98
C GLN A 89 7.10 -8.44 -12.51
N ALA A 90 5.95 -8.51 -13.19
CA ALA A 90 5.89 -8.58 -14.65
C ALA A 90 6.44 -7.32 -15.35
N LYS A 91 6.62 -6.22 -14.60
CA LYS A 91 7.21 -4.96 -15.06
C LYS A 91 8.62 -4.74 -14.48
N ASP A 92 9.28 -5.78 -13.97
CA ASP A 92 10.63 -5.70 -13.38
C ASP A 92 10.73 -4.71 -12.20
N ARG A 93 9.67 -4.67 -11.37
CA ARG A 93 9.62 -3.94 -10.09
C ARG A 93 9.07 -4.83 -8.99
N GLY A 94 9.27 -4.44 -7.73
CA GLY A 94 8.74 -5.13 -6.56
C GLY A 94 7.68 -4.32 -5.80
N PRO A 95 6.88 -4.97 -4.93
CA PRO A 95 6.08 -4.27 -3.93
C PRO A 95 7.00 -3.70 -2.83
N TYR A 96 7.41 -2.44 -2.99
CA TYR A 96 8.33 -1.78 -2.05
C TYR A 96 7.59 -1.05 -0.93
N PHE A 97 8.09 -1.20 0.31
CA PHE A 97 7.51 -0.60 1.50
C PHE A 97 8.47 0.33 2.24
N TYR A 98 7.95 1.43 2.77
CA TYR A 98 8.64 2.32 3.70
C TYR A 98 8.04 2.10 5.10
N LEU A 99 8.76 1.44 6.00
CA LEU A 99 8.21 1.02 7.30
C LEU A 99 8.37 2.13 8.36
N PRO A 100 7.28 2.70 8.91
CA PRO A 100 7.36 3.86 9.79
C PRO A 100 7.53 3.50 11.27
N LYS A 101 8.12 4.43 12.03
CA LYS A 101 8.03 4.54 13.50
C LYS A 101 8.47 3.30 14.29
N LEU A 102 9.41 2.52 13.75
CA LEU A 102 10.02 1.42 14.49
C LEU A 102 10.82 1.93 15.69
N GLN A 103 10.72 1.24 16.83
CA GLN A 103 11.40 1.56 18.08
C GLN A 103 12.34 0.45 18.55
N SER A 104 12.28 -0.74 17.95
CA SER A 104 13.16 -1.85 18.28
C SER A 104 13.43 -2.77 17.08
N MET A 105 14.42 -3.66 17.22
CA MET A 105 14.72 -4.66 16.19
C MET A 105 13.65 -5.77 16.11
N GLU A 106 12.95 -6.04 17.21
CA GLU A 106 11.86 -7.01 17.27
C GLU A 106 10.67 -6.56 16.42
N GLU A 107 10.38 -5.25 16.38
CA GLU A 107 9.36 -4.68 15.49
C GLU A 107 9.75 -4.80 14.02
N ALA A 108 11.05 -4.77 13.70
CA ALA A 108 11.54 -5.07 12.36
C ALA A 108 11.42 -6.56 12.02
N ALA A 109 11.73 -7.45 12.98
CA ALA A 109 11.52 -8.89 12.83
C ALA A 109 10.03 -9.27 12.68
N LEU A 110 9.13 -8.50 13.30
CA LEU A 110 7.69 -8.66 13.10
C LEU A 110 7.27 -8.29 11.68
N TRP A 111 7.82 -7.20 11.12
CA TRP A 111 7.61 -6.87 9.70
C TRP A 111 8.15 -7.95 8.78
N GLU A 112 9.36 -8.46 9.04
CA GLU A 112 9.94 -9.56 8.27
C GLU A 112 9.02 -10.78 8.26
N THR A 113 8.49 -11.16 9.43
CA THR A 113 7.53 -12.26 9.56
C THR A 113 6.27 -12.00 8.73
N ALA A 114 5.71 -10.79 8.80
CA ALA A 114 4.51 -10.43 8.06
C ALA A 114 4.73 -10.41 6.54
N LEU A 115 5.85 -9.83 6.08
CA LEU A 115 6.19 -9.73 4.66
C LEU A 115 6.52 -11.11 4.08
N SER A 116 7.31 -11.92 4.78
CA SER A 116 7.56 -13.33 4.41
C SER A 116 6.26 -14.12 4.27
N HIS A 117 5.30 -13.90 5.19
CA HIS A 117 3.99 -14.55 5.10
C HIS A 117 3.19 -14.08 3.87
N ILE A 118 3.16 -12.77 3.60
CA ILE A 118 2.51 -12.21 2.42
C ILE A 118 3.12 -12.77 1.14
N GLU A 119 4.45 -12.81 1.03
CA GLU A 119 5.16 -13.38 -0.11
C GLU A 119 4.82 -14.86 -0.30
N GLY A 120 4.90 -15.67 0.76
CA GLY A 120 4.53 -17.10 0.71
C GLY A 120 3.08 -17.34 0.29
N MET A 121 2.16 -16.46 0.68
CA MET A 121 0.75 -16.52 0.27
C MET A 121 0.52 -16.13 -1.19
N LEU A 122 1.38 -15.28 -1.75
CA LEU A 122 1.30 -14.88 -3.16
C LEU A 122 2.06 -15.84 -4.08
N GLY A 123 2.99 -16.64 -3.56
CA GLY A 123 3.83 -17.56 -4.34
C GLY A 123 4.68 -16.84 -5.37
#